data_AF-A0A2H0MLV6-F1
#
_entry.id   AF-A0A2H0MLV6-F1
#
_cell.length_a   1.000
_cell.length_b   1.000
_cell.length_c   1.000
_cell.angle_alpha   90.00
_cell.angle_beta   90.00
_cell.angle_gamma   90.00
#
_symmetry.space_group_name_H-M   'P 1'
#
loop_
_entity.id
_entity.type
_entity.pdbx_description
1 polymer ?
#
loop_
_entity_poly.entity_id
_entity_poly.type
_entity_poly.pdbx_seq_one_letter_code
_entity_poly.pdbx_strand_id
1 'polypeptide(L)' 'MMNSIVCFNCEKEFDAERARCPYCDAPNSTEIGRYPTLGKGWFMAIWVLFILLMIGMFVTMFSN' A
#
# COMPACT_ATOMS: atom_id res chain seq x y z
N MET A 1 10.19 5.73 -33.16
CA MET A 1 9.31 6.55 -32.31
C MET A 1 9.88 6.44 -30.91
N MET A 2 10.45 7.51 -30.36
CA MET A 2 11.00 7.51 -29.00
C MET A 2 9.85 7.54 -28.00
N ASN A 3 9.79 6.56 -27.10
CA ASN A 3 8.77 6.47 -26.07
C ASN A 3 9.41 6.93 -24.76
N SER A 4 9.29 8.22 -24.43
CA SER A 4 9.82 8.79 -23.19
C SER A 4 8.84 8.60 -22.04
N ILE A 5 9.35 8.26 -20.86
CA ILE A 5 8.58 8.15 -19.62
C ILE A 5 9.19 9.04 -18.54
N VAL A 6 8.36 9.55 -17.64
CA VAL A 6 8.80 10.38 -16.52
C VAL A 6 9.18 9.49 -15.34
N CYS A 7 10.38 9.67 -14.79
CA CYS A 7 10.79 8.96 -13.58
C CYS A 7 10.04 9.49 -12.37
N PHE A 8 9.37 8.60 -11.62
CA PHE A 8 8.65 8.98 -10.41
C PHE A 8 9.57 9.56 -9.31
N ASN A 9 10.85 9.19 -9.29
CA ASN A 9 11.77 9.58 -8.21
C ASN A 9 12.46 10.94 -8.44
N CYS A 10 12.73 11.30 -9.69
CA CYS A 10 13.46 12.54 -10.03
C CYS A 10 12.72 13.44 -11.01
N GLU A 11 11.52 13.05 -11.45
CA GLU A 11 10.64 13.80 -12.36
C GLU A 11 11.29 14.17 -13.70
N LYS A 12 12.38 13.49 -14.05
CA LYS A 12 13.07 13.65 -15.34
C LYS A 12 12.51 12.66 -16.35
N GLU A 13 12.35 13.13 -17.58
CA GLU A 13 12.03 12.30 -18.73
C GLU A 13 13.23 11.45 -19.11
N PHE A 14 13.01 10.15 -19.33
CA PHE A 14 14.03 9.23 -19.80
C PHE A 14 13.42 8.18 -20.73
N ASP A 15 14.29 7.52 -21.50
CA ASP A 15 13.87 6.55 -22.51
C ASP A 15 13.28 5.29 -21.86
N ALA A 16 12.07 4.90 -22.26
CA ALA A 16 11.37 3.74 -21.68
C ALA A 16 12.08 2.41 -21.95
N GLU A 17 12.95 2.35 -22.96
CA GLU A 17 13.78 1.18 -23.23
C GLU A 17 14.83 0.92 -22.15
N ARG A 18 15.11 1.89 -21.25
CA ARG A 18 16.06 1.70 -20.15
C ARG A 18 15.38 1.09 -18.92
N ALA A 19 16.00 0.04 -18.39
CA ALA A 19 15.59 -0.61 -17.14
C ALA A 19 15.81 0.25 -15.88
N ARG A 20 16.66 1.28 -15.96
CA ARG A 20 16.94 2.22 -14.86
C ARG A 20 16.97 3.66 -15.35
N CYS A 21 16.53 4.58 -14.50
CA CYS A 21 16.62 6.02 -14.77
C CYS A 21 18.09 6.48 -14.72
N PRO A 22 18.62 7.16 -15.74
CA PRO A 22 20.02 7.60 -15.80
C PRO A 22 20.36 8.75 -14.84
N TYR A 23 19.35 9.40 -14.24
CA TYR A 23 19.54 10.56 -13.38
C TYR A 23 19.60 10.21 -11.89
N CYS A 24 18.99 9.11 -11.49
CA CYS A 24 18.84 8.75 -10.08
C CYS A 24 19.02 7.25 -9.81
N ASP A 25 19.38 6.45 -10.83
CA ASP A 25 19.57 5.00 -10.79
C ASP A 25 18.38 4.19 -10.24
N ALA A 26 17.22 4.84 -10.10
CA ALA A 26 15.99 4.19 -9.70
C ALA A 26 15.55 3.17 -10.75
N PRO A 27 15.08 1.97 -10.35
CA PRO A 27 14.52 1.01 -11.28
C PRO A 27 13.33 1.64 -12.01
N ASN A 28 13.21 1.33 -13.30
CA ASN A 28 12.04 1.65 -14.11
C ASN A 28 10.87 0.73 -13.70
N SER A 29 10.48 0.80 -12.42
CA SER A 29 9.36 0.06 -11.87
C SER A 29 8.19 1.02 -11.73
N THR A 30 7.36 1.07 -12.76
CA THR A 30 5.96 1.49 -12.67
C THR A 30 5.13 0.58 -11.72
N GLU A 31 5.74 -0.47 -11.17
CA GLU A 31 5.12 -1.53 -10.36
C GLU A 31 5.48 -1.54 -8.87
N ILE A 32 6.01 -0.47 -8.27
CA ILE A 32 5.91 -0.36 -6.80
C ILE A 32 4.50 0.12 -6.51
N GLY A 33 3.56 -0.83 -6.58
CA GLY A 33 2.18 -0.66 -6.20
C GLY A 33 2.10 0.10 -4.89
N ARG A 34 1.56 1.31 -4.97
CA ARG A 34 1.03 2.04 -3.81
C ARG A 34 -0.16 1.23 -3.28
N TYR A 35 0.10 0.11 -2.64
CA TYR A 35 -0.91 -0.53 -1.83
C TYR A 35 -1.16 0.44 -0.67
N PRO A 36 -2.40 0.92 -0.47
CA PRO A 36 -2.70 1.76 0.67
C PRO A 36 -2.37 0.96 1.92
N THR A 37 -1.27 1.33 2.57
CA THR A 37 -0.92 0.78 3.87
C THR A 37 -1.91 1.39 4.84
N LEU A 38 -3.02 0.68 5.10
CA LEU A 38 -3.92 1.01 6.20
C LEU A 38 -3.04 1.13 7.44
N GLY A 39 -2.93 2.36 7.96
CA GLY A 39 -1.94 2.71 8.97
C GLY A 39 -2.03 1.78 10.17
N LYS A 40 -0.92 1.62 10.90
CA LYS A 40 -0.75 0.69 12.02
C LYS A 40 -1.89 0.71 13.07
N GLY A 41 -2.64 1.82 13.16
CA GLY A 41 -3.82 1.95 14.03
C GLY A 41 -5.11 1.27 13.57
N TRP A 42 -5.30 1.02 12.26
CA TRP A 42 -6.50 0.35 11.73
C TRP A 42 -6.59 -1.11 12.20
N PHE A 43 -5.45 -1.78 12.29
CA PHE A 43 -5.38 -3.12 12.84
C PHE A 43 -5.87 -3.17 14.29
N MET A 44 -5.44 -2.19 15.11
CA MET A 44 -5.87 -2.09 16.51
C MET A 44 -7.36 -1.80 16.64
N ALA A 45 -7.92 -0.92 15.80
CA ALA A 45 -9.35 -0.63 15.81
C ALA A 45 -10.22 -1.86 15.47
N ILE A 46 -9.83 -2.60 14.43
CA ILE A 46 -10.51 -3.85 14.04
C ILE A 46 -10.39 -4.90 15.14
N TRP A 47 -9.23 -4.99 15.80
CA TRP A 47 -9.00 -5.95 16.87
C TRP A 47 -9.85 -5.68 18.11
N VAL A 48 -9.98 -4.41 18.51
CA VAL A 48 -10.85 -4.00 19.63
C VAL A 48 -12.32 -4.29 19.31
N LEU A 49 -12.78 -3.97 18.10
CA LEU A 49 -14.15 -4.26 17.66
C LEU A 49 -14.44 -5.78 17.70
N PHE A 50 -13.49 -6.60 17.25
CA PHE A 50 -13.62 -8.05 17.28
C PHE A 50 -13.80 -8.60 18.70
N ILE A 51 -13.01 -8.11 19.67
CA ILE A 51 -13.14 -8.52 21.08
C ILE A 51 -14.50 -8.11 21.66
N LEU A 52 -14.97 -6.90 21.37
CA LEU A 52 -16.30 -6.44 21.82
C LEU A 52 -17.43 -7.32 21.28
N LEU A 53 -17.36 -7.70 20.00
CA LEU A 53 -18.32 -8.61 19.39
C LEU A 53 -18.29 -10.01 20.05
N MET A 54 -17.10 -10.54 20.32
CA MET A 54 -16.95 -11.84 21.01
C MET A 54 -17.55 -11.82 22.42
N ILE A 55 -17.31 -10.75 23.19
CA ILE A 55 -17.88 -10.58 24.52
C ILE A 55 -19.41 -10.46 24.44
N GLY A 56 -19.92 -9.62 23.53
CA GLY A 56 -21.36 -9.47 23.32
C GLY A 56 -22.02 -10.81 22.99
N MET A 57 -21.43 -11.57 22.07
CA MET A 57 -21.93 -12.89 21.67
C MET A 57 -21.91 -13.88 22.85
N PHE A 58 -20.83 -13.89 23.63
CA PHE A 58 -20.72 -14.72 24.83
C PHE A 58 -21.79 -14.36 25.86
N VAL A 59 -21.97 -13.08 26.18
CA VAL A 59 -23.00 -12.62 27.12
C VAL A 59 -24.39 -13.01 26.62
N THR A 60 -24.70 -12.81 25.35
CA THR A 60 -26.02 -13.21 24.79
C THR A 60 -26.26 -14.72 24.82
N MET A 61 -25.21 -15.53 24.78
CA MET A 61 -25.32 -16.99 24.86
C MET A 61 -25.56 -17.50 26.28
N PHE A 62 -25.11 -16.77 27.32
CA PHE A 62 -25.29 -17.16 28.72
C PHE A 62 -26.40 -16.40 29.45
N SER A 63 -26.90 -15.29 28.89
CA SER A 63 -28.03 -14.54 29.45
C SER A 63 -29.39 -14.96 28.89
N ASN A 64 -29.42 -16.01 28.07
CA ASN A 64 -30.61 -16.62 27.48
C ASN A 64 -30.64 -18.09 27.89
#